data_AF-A0A101XT12-F1
#
_entry.id   AF-A0A101XT12-F1
#
_cell.length_a   1.000
_cell.length_b   1.000
_cell.length_c   1.000
_cell.angle_alpha   90.00
_cell.angle_beta   90.00
_cell.angle_gamma   90.00
#
_symmetry.space_group_name_H-M   'P 1'
#
loop_
_entity.id
_entity.type
_entity.pdbx_description
1 polymer ?
#
loop_
_entity_poly.entity_id
_entity_poly.type
_entity_poly.pdbx_seq_one_letter_code
_entity_poly.pdbx_strand_id
1 'polypeptide(L)'
;MRNARTLLERTVLSKSIEGELRTFDIDLHESDAGYMMYVYDPEEAFETGTFLFAGYETAKAAFDVCVNILMREEVRDTDTSYDFAERVLEKITLQTGVTPT
;
A
#
# COMPACT_ATOMS: atom_id res chain seq x y z
N MET A 1 27.16 1.00 -2.26
CA MET A 1 26.57 -0.36 -2.30
C MET A 1 25.10 -0.19 -2.65
N ARG A 2 24.59 -0.87 -3.69
CA ARG A 2 23.15 -0.91 -3.96
C ARG A 2 22.54 -1.85 -2.90
N ASN A 3 21.63 -1.36 -2.07
CA ASN A 3 20.78 -2.23 -1.27
C ASN A 3 19.99 -3.10 -2.26
N ALA A 4 20.38 -4.36 -2.40
CA ALA A 4 19.65 -5.28 -3.25
C ALA A 4 18.29 -5.50 -2.58
N ARG A 5 17.22 -5.13 -3.27
CA ARG A 5 15.85 -5.43 -2.87
C ARG A 5 15.38 -6.58 -3.73
N THR A 6 14.97 -7.68 -3.11
CA THR A 6 14.36 -8.81 -3.81
C THR A 6 12.86 -8.61 -3.80
N LEU A 7 12.25 -8.44 -4.98
CA LEU A 7 10.78 -8.42 -5.08
C LEU A 7 10.26 -9.82 -4.73
N LEU A 8 9.40 -9.89 -3.70
CA LEU A 8 8.75 -11.12 -3.28
C LEU A 8 7.36 -11.24 -3.90
N GLU A 9 6.58 -10.17 -3.87
CA GLU A 9 5.21 -10.16 -4.37
C GLU A 9 4.82 -8.77 -4.86
N ARG A 10 4.01 -8.73 -5.92
CA ARG A 10 3.44 -7.51 -6.47
C ARG A 10 1.99 -7.74 -6.86
N THR A 11 1.10 -6.84 -6.46
CA THR A 11 -0.29 -6.81 -6.88
C THR A 11 -0.61 -5.45 -7.44
N VAL A 12 -1.16 -5.43 -8.66
CA VAL A 12 -1.66 -4.22 -9.32
C VAL A 12 -3.19 -4.31 -9.34
N LEU A 13 -3.85 -3.34 -8.73
CA LEU A 13 -5.31 -3.23 -8.70
C LEU A 13 -5.75 -2.01 -9.50
N SER A 14 -6.89 -2.12 -10.19
CA SER A 14 -7.54 -0.96 -10.79
C SER A 14 -8.92 -0.75 -10.19
N LYS A 15 -9.25 0.49 -9.86
CA LYS A 15 -10.52 0.86 -9.23
C LYS A 15 -11.05 2.15 -9.83
N SER A 16 -12.35 2.20 -10.10
CA SER A 16 -12.98 3.44 -10.53
C SER A 16 -13.28 4.31 -9.32
N ILE A 17 -12.66 5.50 -9.26
CA ILE A 17 -12.81 6.49 -8.19
C ILE A 17 -13.28 7.78 -8.86
N GLU A 18 -14.45 8.29 -8.48
CA GLU A 18 -15.04 9.53 -9.01
C GLU A 18 -15.13 9.59 -10.55
N GLY A 19 -15.33 8.45 -11.20
CA GLY A 19 -15.43 8.35 -12.67
C GLY A 19 -14.08 8.21 -13.39
N GLU A 20 -12.96 8.26 -12.67
CA GLU A 20 -11.63 8.00 -13.18
C GLU A 20 -11.18 6.58 -12.84
N LEU A 21 -10.40 5.95 -13.73
CA LEU A 21 -9.79 4.65 -13.44
C LEU A 21 -8.44 4.91 -12.77
N ARG A 22 -8.30 4.47 -11.52
CA ARG A 22 -7.05 4.56 -10.76
C ARG A 22 -6.37 3.23 -10.64
N THR A 23 -5.05 3.25 -10.58
CA THR A 23 -4.21 2.06 -10.44
C THR A 23 -3.46 2.11 -9.13
N PHE A 24 -3.54 1.04 -8.34
CA PHE A 24 -2.79 0.89 -7.11
C PHE A 24 -1.77 -0.22 -7.28
N ASP A 25 -0.50 0.11 -7.08
CA ASP A 25 0.61 -0.82 -7.13
C ASP A 25 1.07 -1.13 -5.70
N ILE A 26 1.01 -2.42 -5.32
CA ILE A 26 1.36 -2.88 -3.97
C ILE A 26 2.52 -3.84 -4.12
N ASP A 27 3.64 -3.49 -3.52
CA ASP A 27 4.89 -4.23 -3.63
C ASP A 27 5.36 -4.71 -2.27
N LEU A 28 5.85 -5.95 -2.20
CA LEU A 28 6.51 -6.53 -1.04
C LEU A 28 7.93 -6.96 -1.44
N HIS A 29 8.92 -6.44 -0.73
CA HIS A 29 10.34 -6.69 -0.96
C HIS A 29 11.03 -7.26 0.27
N GLU A 30 12.06 -8.07 0.04
CA GLU A 30 13.07 -8.40 1.05
C GLU A 30 14.29 -7.47 0.87
N SER A 31 14.87 -7.05 2.00
CA SER A 31 16.13 -6.29 2.05
C SER A 31 16.92 -6.64 3.30
N ASP A 32 18.15 -6.11 3.40
CA ASP A 32 19.00 -6.25 4.59
C ASP A 32 18.34 -5.69 5.87
N ALA A 33 17.40 -4.74 5.74
CA ALA A 33 16.70 -4.14 6.88
C ALA A 33 15.45 -4.94 7.32
N GLY A 34 15.07 -5.97 6.56
CA GLY A 34 13.84 -6.73 6.74
C GLY A 34 12.94 -6.66 5.51
N TYR A 35 11.64 -6.84 5.73
CA TYR A 35 10.62 -6.92 4.69
C TYR A 35 9.93 -5.57 4.54
N MET A 36 9.93 -5.03 3.32
CA MET A 36 9.42 -3.70 3.01
C MET A 36 8.17 -3.81 2.15
N MET A 37 7.11 -3.13 2.55
CA MET A 37 5.90 -2.97 1.75
C MET A 37 5.68 -1.50 1.42
N TYR A 38 5.22 -1.20 0.21
CA TYR A 38 4.78 0.14 -0.18
C TYR A 38 3.58 0.06 -1.13
N VAL A 39 2.73 1.08 -1.09
CA VAL A 39 1.60 1.26 -2.01
C VAL A 39 1.81 2.54 -2.77
N TYR A 40 1.61 2.48 -4.09
CA TYR A 40 1.77 3.59 -4.99
C TYR A 40 0.52 3.78 -5.86
N ASP A 41 0.01 5.01 -5.90
CA ASP A 41 -1.02 5.48 -6.83
C ASP A 41 -0.38 6.54 -7.74
N PRO A 42 -0.08 6.20 -9.02
CA PRO A 42 0.56 7.11 -9.95
C PRO A 42 -0.33 8.28 -10.36
N GLU A 43 -1.65 8.08 -10.38
CA GLU A 43 -2.60 9.12 -10.81
C GLU A 43 -2.65 10.27 -9.78
N GLU A 44 -2.49 9.98 -8.50
CA GLU A 44 -2.41 10.99 -7.43
C GLU A 44 -1.01 11.40 -7.02
N ALA A 45 0.02 10.78 -7.60
CA ALA A 45 1.39 10.84 -7.07
C ALA A 45 1.45 10.51 -5.56
N PHE A 46 0.58 9.59 -5.12
CA PHE A 46 0.50 9.16 -3.73
C PHE A 46 1.39 7.94 -3.51
N GLU A 47 2.19 7.98 -2.45
CA GLU A 47 3.03 6.88 -1.99
C GLU A 47 2.89 6.79 -0.47
N THR A 48 2.60 5.60 0.06
CA THR A 48 2.35 5.43 1.50
C THR A 48 3.57 5.65 2.39
N GLY A 49 4.76 5.80 1.83
CA GLY A 49 6.02 5.55 2.52
C GLY A 49 6.27 4.04 2.71
N THR A 50 7.38 3.69 3.35
CA THR A 50 7.79 2.29 3.52
C THR A 50 7.28 1.71 4.83
N PHE A 51 6.49 0.65 4.78
CA PHE A 51 6.19 -0.19 5.94
C PHE A 51 7.31 -1.23 6.10
N LEU A 52 7.99 -1.23 7.24
CA LEU A 52 9.09 -2.16 7.53
C LEU A 52 8.66 -3.20 8.56
N PHE A 53 8.86 -4.48 8.23
CA PHE A 53 8.51 -5.62 9.06
C PHE A 53 9.75 -6.49 9.32
N ALA A 54 9.85 -7.02 10.54
CA ALA A 54 10.96 -7.90 10.92
C ALA A 54 10.83 -9.33 10.39
N GLY A 55 9.63 -9.77 9.99
CA GLY A 55 9.36 -11.13 9.53
C GLY A 55 8.49 -11.21 8.27
N TYR A 56 8.79 -12.20 7.43
CA TYR A 56 8.06 -12.44 6.18
C TYR A 56 6.56 -12.62 6.41
N GLU A 57 6.18 -13.49 7.36
CA GLU A 57 4.78 -13.82 7.62
C GLU A 57 3.96 -12.60 8.04
N THR A 58 4.52 -11.71 8.87
CA THR A 58 3.84 -10.46 9.26
C THR A 58 3.74 -9.49 8.09
N ALA A 59 4.77 -9.43 7.24
CA ALA A 59 4.76 -8.59 6.05
C ALA A 59 3.74 -9.08 5.02
N LYS A 60 3.65 -10.40 4.83
CA LYS A 60 2.70 -11.05 3.94
C LYS A 60 1.26 -10.89 4.44
N ALA A 61 1.02 -11.05 5.75
CA ALA A 61 -0.29 -10.76 6.33
C ALA A 61 -0.69 -9.29 6.14
N ALA A 62 0.25 -8.35 6.32
CA ALA A 62 0.02 -6.93 6.08
C ALA A 62 -0.29 -6.63 4.59
N PHE A 63 0.43 -7.28 3.68
CA PHE A 63 0.18 -7.20 2.24
C PHE A 63 -1.23 -7.66 1.88
N ASP A 64 -1.66 -8.82 2.38
CA ASP A 64 -3.00 -9.35 2.12
C ASP A 64 -4.10 -8.47 2.73
N VAL A 65 -3.85 -7.89 3.90
CA VAL A 65 -4.73 -6.89 4.51
C VAL A 65 -4.83 -5.64 3.64
N CYS A 66 -3.70 -5.13 3.14
CA CYS A 66 -3.64 -3.96 2.28
C CYS A 66 -4.45 -4.17 0.98
N VAL A 67 -4.23 -5.29 0.28
CA VAL A 67 -4.99 -5.66 -0.91
C VAL A 67 -6.49 -5.69 -0.61
N ASN A 68 -6.88 -6.33 0.50
CA ASN A 68 -8.29 -6.41 0.91
C ASN A 68 -8.90 -5.03 1.23
N ILE A 69 -8.15 -4.15 1.89
CA ILE A 69 -8.59 -2.77 2.17
C ILE A 69 -8.84 -2.04 0.85
N LEU A 70 -7.86 -2.02 -0.06
CA LEU A 70 -7.98 -1.33 -1.35
C LEU A 70 -9.17 -1.84 -2.18
N MET A 71 -9.38 -3.16 -2.22
CA MET A 71 -10.52 -3.75 -2.92
C MET A 71 -11.86 -3.32 -2.30
N ARG A 72 -11.98 -3.34 -0.97
CA ARG A 72 -13.25 -3.15 -0.27
C ARG A 72 -13.55 -1.71 0.12
N GLU A 73 -12.55 -0.82 0.08
CA GLU A 73 -12.74 0.56 0.52
C GLU A 73 -13.82 1.24 -0.31
N GLU A 74 -14.82 1.79 0.35
CA GLU A 74 -15.89 2.48 -0.35
C GLU A 74 -15.35 3.76 -1.00
N VAL A 75 -15.66 3.93 -2.28
CA VAL A 75 -15.46 5.20 -2.96
C VAL A 75 -16.58 6.13 -2.51
N ARG A 76 -16.21 7.20 -1.83
CA ARG A 76 -17.12 8.24 -1.35
C ARG A 76 -16.90 9.49 -2.19
N ASP A 77 -17.91 10.33 -2.29
CA ASP A 77 -17.75 11.68 -2.81
C ASP A 77 -16.81 12.42 -1.85
N THR A 78 -15.68 12.91 -2.38
CA THR A 78 -14.65 13.58 -1.57
C THR A 78 -14.51 15.04 -1.97
N ASP A 79 -14.19 15.90 -1.00
CA ASP A 79 -13.90 17.31 -1.27
C ASP A 79 -12.47 17.47 -1.83
N THR A 80 -11.59 16.48 -1.60
CA THR A 80 -10.24 16.41 -2.17
C THR A 80 -9.91 14.99 -2.64
N SER A 81 -9.15 14.90 -3.72
CA SER A 81 -8.79 13.62 -4.35
C SER A 81 -8.03 12.68 -3.40
N TYR A 82 -7.25 13.24 -2.47
CA TYR A 82 -6.43 12.52 -1.49
C TYR A 82 -7.21 11.83 -0.38
N ASP A 83 -8.48 12.17 -0.17
CA ASP A 83 -9.30 11.63 0.91
C ASP A 83 -9.40 10.09 0.84
N PHE A 84 -9.38 9.50 -0.36
CA PHE A 84 -9.39 8.04 -0.51
C PHE A 84 -8.05 7.43 -0.09
N ALA A 85 -6.94 7.96 -0.61
CA ALA A 85 -5.60 7.47 -0.36
C ALA A 85 -5.21 7.59 1.12
N GLU A 86 -5.56 8.71 1.77
CA GLU A 86 -5.34 8.93 3.20
C GLU A 86 -6.14 7.95 4.07
N ARG A 87 -7.42 7.70 3.74
CA ARG A 87 -8.22 6.69 4.47
C ARG A 87 -7.66 5.29 4.33
N VAL A 88 -7.19 4.94 3.13
CA VAL A 88 -6.53 3.66 2.88
C VAL A 88 -5.26 3.56 3.73
N LEU A 89 -4.42 4.60 3.75
CA LEU A 89 -3.21 4.67 4.57
C LEU A 89 -3.51 4.53 6.06
N GLU A 90 -4.52 5.24 6.56
CA GLU A 90 -4.95 5.16 7.96
C GLU A 90 -5.41 3.74 8.29
N LYS A 91 -6.24 3.11 7.44
CA LYS A 91 -6.72 1.74 7.64
C LYS A 91 -5.60 0.72 7.61
N ILE A 92 -4.65 0.85 6.68
CA ILE A 92 -3.47 -0.03 6.63
C ILE A 92 -2.66 0.13 7.91
N THR A 93 -2.38 1.37 8.34
CA THR A 93 -1.61 1.65 9.56
C THR A 93 -2.31 1.06 10.80
N LEU A 94 -3.62 1.25 10.93
CA LEU A 94 -4.41 0.72 12.05
C LEU A 94 -4.44 -0.81 12.09
N GLN A 95 -4.58 -1.46 10.94
CA GLN A 95 -4.71 -2.93 10.87
C GLN A 95 -3.37 -3.64 10.96
N THR A 96 -2.29 -3.03 10.46
CA THR A 96 -0.93 -3.61 10.52
C THR A 96 -0.20 -3.25 11.80
N GLY A 97 -0.58 -2.16 12.47
CA GLY A 97 0.13 -1.62 13.63
C GLY A 97 1.48 -0.99 13.30
N VAL A 98 1.79 -0.78 12.02
CA VAL A 98 3.06 -0.22 11.54
C VAL A 98 2.82 1.13 10.92
N THR A 99 3.51 2.16 11.41
CA THR A 99 3.54 3.48 10.78
C THR A 99 4.61 3.50 9.71
N PRO A 100 4.29 3.89 8.46
CA PRO A 100 5.27 3.94 7.39
C PRO A 100 6.25 5.11 7.59
N THR A 101 7.48 4.93 7.12
CA THR A 101 8.57 5.91 7.17
C THR A 101 8.82 6.59 5.84
#